data_AF-A0A1C4GZE2-F1
#
_entry.id   AF-A0A1C4GZE2-F1
#
_cell.length_a   1.000
_cell.length_b   1.000
_cell.length_c   1.000
_cell.angle_alpha   90.00
_cell.angle_beta   90.00
_cell.angle_gamma   90.00
#
_symmetry.space_group_name_H-M   'P 1'
#
loop_
_entity.id
_entity.type
_entity.pdbx_description
1 polymer ?
#
loop_
_entity_poly.entity_id
_entity_poly.type
_entity_poly.pdbx_seq_one_letter_code
_entity_poly.pdbx_strand_id
1 'polypeptide(L)' 'MDQKTLVEKLSKVTTISEVLEVTKEAGKSLTVEQGDMLLQRLFKAENDTGKLMGDSVEKAIKEFFG' A
#
# COMPACT_ATOMS: atom_id res chain seq x y z
N MET A 1 3.35 -0.28 -14.07
CA MET A 1 2.16 -0.83 -13.41
C MET A 1 1.19 0.30 -13.14
N ASP A 2 -0.10 0.12 -13.44
CA ASP A 2 -1.12 1.15 -13.21
C ASP A 2 -1.44 1.32 -11.73
N GLN A 3 -1.86 2.53 -11.35
CA GLN A 3 -2.17 2.87 -9.95
C GLN A 3 -3.24 1.95 -9.36
N LYS A 4 -4.28 1.59 -10.13
CA LYS A 4 -5.33 0.66 -9.67
C LYS A 4 -4.79 -0.72 -9.32
N THR A 5 -3.88 -1.25 -10.15
CA THR A 5 -3.24 -2.53 -9.89
C THR A 5 -2.34 -2.45 -8.65
N LEU A 6 -1.68 -1.31 -8.42
CA LEU A 6 -0.88 -1.06 -7.22
C LEU A 6 -1.71 -1.05 -5.95
N VAL A 7 -2.84 -0.35 -5.98
CA VAL A 7 -3.82 -0.32 -4.89
C VAL A 7 -4.35 -1.72 -4.60
N GLU A 8 -4.73 -2.48 -5.63
CA GLU A 8 -5.26 -3.82 -5.44
C GLU A 8 -4.23 -4.78 -4.84
N LYS A 9 -2.97 -4.76 -5.33
CA LYS A 9 -1.89 -5.57 -4.76
C LYS A 9 -1.58 -5.15 -3.33
N LEU A 10 -1.38 -3.86 -3.06
CA LEU A 10 -1.09 -3.33 -1.73
C LEU A 10 -2.24 -3.50 -0.74
N SER A 11 -3.49 -3.62 -1.19
CA SER A 11 -4.61 -3.94 -0.31
C SER A 11 -4.61 -5.39 0.19
N LYS A 12 -3.80 -6.27 -0.42
CA LYS A 12 -3.73 -7.70 -0.10
C LYS A 12 -2.43 -8.09 0.61
N VAL A 13 -1.46 -7.18 0.71
CA VAL A 13 -0.18 -7.46 1.36
C VAL A 13 -0.36 -7.56 2.87
N THR A 14 0.36 -8.49 3.49
CA THR A 14 0.33 -8.66 4.95
C THR A 14 1.70 -8.42 5.58
N THR A 15 2.75 -8.36 4.76
CA THR A 15 4.14 -8.24 5.21
C THR A 15 4.90 -7.10 4.54
N ILE A 16 5.95 -6.62 5.21
CA ILE A 16 6.82 -5.56 4.70
C ILE A 16 7.50 -6.01 3.39
N SER A 17 7.94 -7.27 3.32
CA SER A 17 8.58 -7.82 2.12
C SER A 17 7.68 -7.73 0.89
N GLU A 18 6.40 -8.07 1.03
CA GLU A 18 5.42 -7.96 -0.06
C GLU A 18 5.20 -6.50 -0.48
N VAL A 19 5.13 -5.57 0.48
CA VAL A 19 5.07 -4.12 0.19
C VAL A 19 6.26 -3.68 -0.64
N LEU A 20 7.47 -4.06 -0.24
CA LEU A 20 8.70 -3.70 -0.95
C LEU A 20 8.75 -4.31 -2.36
N GLU A 21 8.31 -5.55 -2.53
CA GLU A 21 8.21 -6.19 -3.85
C GLU A 21 7.23 -5.47 -4.76
N VAL A 22 6.00 -5.24 -4.29
CA VAL A 22 4.92 -4.62 -5.07
C VAL A 22 5.28 -3.19 -5.47
N THR A 23 5.90 -2.43 -4.57
CA THR A 23 6.33 -1.06 -4.85
C THR A 23 7.51 -1.02 -5.81
N LYS A 24 8.45 -1.97 -5.70
CA LYS A 24 9.54 -2.16 -6.66
C LYS A 24 9.04 -2.54 -8.05
N GLU A 25 8.04 -3.41 -8.17
CA GLU A 25 7.37 -3.73 -9.45
C GLU A 25 6.71 -2.49 -10.08
N ALA A 26 6.23 -1.56 -9.26
CA ALA A 26 5.69 -0.28 -9.70
C ALA A 26 6.77 0.78 -10.03
N GLY A 27 8.05 0.44 -9.91
CA GLY A 27 9.18 1.34 -10.15
C GLY A 27 9.48 2.29 -8.99
N LYS A 28 8.88 2.06 -7.81
CA LYS A 28 9.12 2.82 -6.59
C LYS A 28 9.86 1.96 -5.56
N SER A 29 11.17 2.09 -5.52
CA SER A 29 11.98 1.42 -4.50
C SER A 29 11.80 2.13 -3.16
N LEU A 30 11.22 1.42 -2.18
CA LEU A 30 11.10 1.87 -0.81
C LEU A 30 12.20 1.27 0.06
N THR A 31 12.60 1.98 1.13
CA THR A 31 13.38 1.39 2.23
C THR A 31 12.50 0.54 3.13
N VAL A 32 13.09 -0.31 3.96
CA VAL A 32 12.35 -1.13 4.94
C VAL A 32 11.49 -0.26 5.86
N GLU A 33 12.01 0.89 6.33
CA GLU A 33 11.25 1.85 7.14
C GLU A 33 10.06 2.44 6.36
N GLN A 34 10.25 2.77 5.08
CA GLN A 34 9.16 3.25 4.22
C GLN A 34 8.11 2.17 3.96
N GLY A 35 8.55 0.92 3.79
CA GLY A 35 7.67 -0.23 3.64
C GLY A 35 6.85 -0.48 4.91
N ASP A 36 7.47 -0.38 6.09
CA ASP A 36 6.79 -0.50 7.38
C ASP A 36 5.75 0.61 7.57
N MET A 37 6.10 1.87 7.30
CA MET A 37 5.16 2.99 7.36
C MET A 37 3.96 2.80 6.42
N LEU A 38 4.20 2.33 5.18
CA LEU A 38 3.13 2.08 4.23
C LEU A 38 2.24 0.92 4.72
N LEU A 39 2.85 -0.17 5.20
CA LEU A 39 2.12 -1.32 5.75
C LEU A 39 1.24 -0.91 6.94
N GLN A 40 1.76 -0.12 7.88
CA GLN A 40 0.97 0.40 8.99
C GLN A 40 -0.20 1.28 8.53
N ARG A 41 0.00 2.12 7.50
CA ARG A 41 -1.10 2.90 6.91
C ARG A 41 -2.14 2.02 6.24
N LEU A 42 -1.74 0.96 5.54
CA LEU A 42 -2.63 -0.01 4.91
C LEU A 42 -3.48 -0.73 5.96
N PHE A 43 -2.85 -1.27 7.01
CA PHE A 43 -3.56 -1.90 8.12
C PHE A 43 -4.53 -0.95 8.83
N LYS A 44 -4.11 0.31 9.03
CA LYS A 44 -4.99 1.32 9.61
C LYS A 44 -6.21 1.58 8.71
N ALA A 45 -5.99 1.74 7.41
CA ALA A 45 -7.06 1.94 6.44
C ALA A 45 -8.03 0.75 6.36
N GLU A 46 -7.52 -0.48 6.49
CA GLU A 46 -8.30 -1.72 6.52
C GLU A 46 -9.23 -1.77 7.74
N ASN A 47 -8.68 -1.46 8.92
CA ASN A 47 -9.39 -1.50 10.20
C ASN A 47 -10.45 -0.38 10.32
N ASP A 48 -10.17 0.80 9.77
CA ASP A 48 -11.07 1.96 9.85
C ASP A 48 -12.36 1.77 9.00
N THR A 49 -12.30 0.97 7.93
CA THR A 49 -13.37 1.00 6.92
C THR A 49 -14.25 -0.23 6.83
N GLY A 50 -13.81 -1.46 7.10
CA GLY A 50 -14.64 -2.70 7.08
C GLY A 50 -15.48 -3.01 5.81
N LYS A 51 -15.57 -2.08 4.85
CA LYS A 51 -16.47 -2.06 3.68
C LYS A 51 -15.90 -1.27 2.48
N LEU A 52 -14.89 -0.43 2.65
CA LEU A 52 -14.32 0.43 1.61
C LEU A 52 -12.78 0.34 1.54
N MET A 53 -12.23 -0.88 1.65
CA MET A 53 -10.78 -1.12 1.64
C MET A 53 -10.09 -0.47 0.43
N GLY A 54 -10.68 -0.54 -0.77
CA GLY A 54 -10.04 -0.03 -1.99
C GLY A 54 -9.83 1.49 -2.01
N ASP A 55 -10.80 2.28 -1.53
CA ASP A 55 -10.76 3.75 -1.62
C ASP A 55 -9.81 4.36 -0.58
N SER A 56 -9.82 3.82 0.64
CA SER A 56 -8.92 4.24 1.71
C SER A 56 -7.47 3.82 1.46
N VAL A 57 -7.27 2.63 0.90
CA VAL A 57 -5.94 2.18 0.46
C VAL A 57 -5.46 3.05 -0.71
N GLU A 58 -6.33 3.38 -1.68
CA GLU A 58 -5.96 4.31 -2.76
C GLU A 58 -5.54 5.68 -2.23
N LYS A 59 -6.28 6.25 -1.28
CA LYS A 59 -5.90 7.49 -0.61
C LYS A 59 -4.56 7.39 0.11
N ALA A 60 -4.35 6.35 0.92
CA ALA A 60 -3.11 6.17 1.66
C ALA A 60 -1.90 6.07 0.72
N ILE A 61 -2.05 5.35 -0.40
CA ILE A 61 -1.03 5.22 -1.44
C ILE A 61 -0.80 6.56 -2.14
N LYS A 62 -1.85 7.28 -2.56
CA LYS A 62 -1.71 8.62 -3.15
C LYS A 62 -1.00 9.60 -2.21
N GLU A 63 -1.38 9.63 -0.94
CA GLU A 63 -0.75 10.49 0.08
C GLU A 63 0.70 10.12 0.37
N PHE A 64 1.04 8.83 0.29
CA PHE A 64 2.41 8.36 0.51
C PHE A 64 3.30 8.61 -0.70
N PHE A 65 2.76 8.46 -1.91
CA PHE A 65 3.53 8.43 -3.14
C PHE A 65 3.53 9.70 -3.97
N GLY A 66 2.59 10.63 -3.75
CA GLY A 66 2.55 11.97 -4.37
C GLY A 66 2.88 11.98 -5.86
#